data_AF-A0A7X3QQ32-F1
#
_entry.id   AF-A0A7X3QQ32-F1
#
_cell.length_a   1.000
_cell.length_b   1.000
_cell.length_c   1.000
_cell.angle_alpha   90.00
_cell.angle_beta   90.00
_cell.angle_gamma   90.00
#
_symmetry.space_group_name_H-M   'P 1'
#
loop_
_entity.id
_entity.type
_entity.pdbx_description
1 polymer ?
#
loop_
_entity_poly.entity_id
_entity_poly.type
_entity_poly.pdbx_seq_one_letter_code
_entity_poly.pdbx_strand_id
1 'polypeptide(L)' 'MKRYKLSYVMHEPSEDTEDKHLVEVPALPCCRAWGDSPAEALDHIQSVAAAFIDSYHEHGDELPPAVLAGAVEPFASD' A
#
# COMPACT_ATOMS: atom_id res chain seq x y z
N MET A 1 12.04 5.87 10.91
CA MET A 1 11.19 5.65 9.71
C MET A 1 9.77 6.07 10.04
N LYS A 2 9.17 6.95 9.22
CA LYS A 2 7.73 7.28 9.33
C LYS A 2 6.93 6.01 9.04
N ARG A 3 5.89 5.76 9.82
CA ARG A 3 4.93 4.66 9.56
C ARG A 3 3.70 5.25 8.90
N TYR A 4 3.17 4.56 7.90
CA TYR A 4 1.96 4.97 7.19
C TYR A 4 0.90 3.90 7.38
N LYS A 5 -0.28 4.31 7.85
CA LYS A 5 -1.44 3.44 7.96
C LYS A 5 -2.35 3.70 6.77
N LEU A 6 -2.33 2.77 5.83
CA LEU A 6 -3.13 2.84 4.60
C LEU A 6 -4.26 1.82 4.65
N SER A 7 -5.44 2.20 4.17
CA SER A 7 -6.51 1.25 3.89
C SER A 7 -6.21 0.50 2.61
N TYR A 8 -6.72 -0.73 2.51
CA TYR A 8 -6.65 -1.55 1.32
C TYR A 8 -8.04 -2.09 0.97
N VAL A 9 -8.24 -2.41 -0.30
CA VAL A 9 -9.41 -3.15 -0.79
C VAL A 9 -8.92 -4.51 -1.25
N MET A 10 -9.58 -5.57 -0.79
CA MET A 10 -9.29 -6.94 -1.21
C MET A 10 -10.40 -7.43 -2.13
N HIS A 11 -10.01 -7.93 -3.28
CA HIS A 11 -10.87 -8.52 -4.28
C HIS A 11 -10.69 -10.04 -4.26
N GLU A 12 -11.81 -10.75 -4.27
CA GLU A 12 -11.84 -12.21 -4.35
C GLU A 12 -11.40 -12.69 -5.74
N PRO A 13 -10.83 -13.90 -5.83
CA PRO A 13 -10.40 -14.48 -7.09
C PRO A 13 -11.56 -14.63 -8.07
N SER A 14 -11.38 -14.05 -9.26
CA SER A 14 -12.34 -14.05 -10.37
C SER A 14 -11.63 -13.88 -11.69
N GLU A 15 -12.34 -14.01 -12.81
CA GLU A 15 -11.77 -13.82 -14.15
C GLU A 15 -11.13 -12.43 -14.32
N ASP A 16 -11.68 -11.39 -13.68
CA ASP A 16 -11.16 -10.02 -13.68
C ASP A 16 -9.84 -9.88 -12.89
N THR A 17 -9.63 -10.74 -11.89
CA THR A 17 -8.43 -10.75 -11.04
C THR A 17 -7.45 -11.86 -11.39
N GLU A 18 -7.56 -12.42 -12.59
CA GLU A 18 -6.73 -13.52 -13.09
C GLU A 18 -6.76 -14.76 -12.17
N ASP A 19 -7.94 -15.06 -11.60
CA ASP A 19 -8.19 -16.14 -10.64
C ASP A 19 -7.34 -16.04 -9.35
N LYS A 20 -6.85 -14.83 -9.01
CA LYS A 20 -6.02 -14.56 -7.84
C LYS A 20 -6.64 -13.54 -6.89
N HIS A 21 -6.17 -13.52 -5.64
CA HIS A 21 -6.51 -12.46 -4.70
C HIS A 21 -5.79 -11.19 -5.11
N LEU A 22 -6.55 -10.16 -5.45
CA LEU A 22 -6.03 -8.84 -5.77
C LEU A 22 -6.22 -7.94 -4.55
N VAL A 23 -5.15 -7.26 -4.16
CA VAL A 23 -5.21 -6.20 -3.15
C VAL A 23 -4.73 -4.90 -3.78
N GLU A 24 -5.49 -3.83 -3.56
CA GLU A 24 -5.11 -2.48 -3.97
C GLU A 24 -5.17 -1.50 -2.81
N VAL A 25 -4.34 -0.46 -2.88
CA VAL A 25 -4.30 0.64 -1.92
C VAL A 25 -4.90 1.88 -2.59
N PRO A 26 -6.17 2.24 -2.33
CA PRO A 26 -6.83 3.34 -3.04
C PRO A 26 -6.16 4.71 -2.80
N ALA A 27 -5.39 4.85 -1.72
CA ALA A 27 -4.59 6.05 -1.44
C ALA A 27 -3.34 6.18 -2.34
N LEU A 28 -2.91 5.08 -2.97
CA LEU A 28 -1.73 5.01 -3.84
C LEU A 28 -2.17 4.58 -5.24
N PRO A 29 -2.31 5.51 -6.19
CA PRO A 29 -2.77 5.17 -7.54
C PRO A 29 -1.84 4.13 -8.17
N CYS A 30 -2.44 3.12 -8.80
CA CYS A 30 -1.75 1.97 -9.40
C CYS A 30 -1.03 1.02 -8.42
N CYS A 31 -1.11 1.22 -7.10
CA CYS A 31 -0.52 0.31 -6.13
C CYS A 31 -1.44 -0.89 -5.90
N ARG A 32 -1.11 -1.98 -6.57
CA ARG A 32 -1.85 -3.24 -6.54
C ARG A 32 -0.91 -4.44 -6.55
N ALA A 33 -1.34 -5.52 -5.92
CA ALA A 33 -0.59 -6.75 -5.85
C ALA A 33 -1.53 -7.96 -5.90
N TRP A 34 -1.05 -9.02 -6.52
CA TRP A 34 -1.75 -10.30 -6.62
C TRP A 34 -1.09 -11.33 -5.71
N GLY A 35 -1.89 -12.25 -5.19
CA GLY A 35 -1.41 -13.42 -4.47
C GLY A 35 -2.33 -14.62 -4.67
N ASP A 36 -1.75 -15.80 -4.61
CA ASP A 36 -2.51 -17.06 -4.65
C ASP A 36 -3.29 -17.29 -3.33
N SER A 37 -3.06 -16.46 -2.31
CA SER A 37 -3.78 -16.42 -1.05
C SER A 37 -3.90 -14.98 -0.54
N PRO A 38 -4.89 -14.68 0.33
CA PRO A 38 -5.08 -13.33 0.86
C PRO A 38 -3.86 -12.84 1.66
N ALA A 39 -3.18 -13.76 2.37
CA ALA A 39 -1.96 -13.44 3.10
C ALA A 39 -0.80 -13.06 2.16
N GLU A 40 -0.63 -13.78 1.04
CA GLU A 40 0.41 -13.45 0.05
C GLU A 40 0.14 -12.12 -0.64
N ALA A 41 -1.11 -11.86 -1.04
CA ALA A 41 -1.49 -10.58 -1.65
C ALA A 41 -1.21 -9.40 -0.69
N LEU A 42 -1.46 -9.61 0.61
CA LEU A 42 -1.17 -8.63 1.66
C LEU A 42 0.33 -8.44 1.91
N ASP A 43 1.14 -9.48 1.83
CA ASP A 43 2.60 -9.37 1.94
C ASP A 43 3.17 -8.59 0.75
N HIS A 44 2.75 -8.97 -0.46
CA HIS A 44 3.17 -8.29 -1.69
C HIS A 44 2.78 -6.81 -1.70
N ILE A 45 1.53 -6.46 -1.35
CA ILE A 45 1.12 -5.06 -1.36
C ILE A 45 1.88 -4.23 -0.32
N GLN A 46 2.24 -4.80 0.83
CA GLN A 46 3.04 -4.09 1.84
C GLN A 46 4.43 -3.77 1.29
N SER A 47 5.07 -4.74 0.61
CA SER A 47 6.36 -4.53 -0.03
C SER A 47 6.28 -3.48 -1.16
N VAL A 48 5.25 -3.56 -2.01
CA VAL A 48 5.05 -2.62 -3.12
C VAL A 48 4.76 -1.22 -2.59
N ALA A 49 3.86 -1.06 -1.61
CA ALA A 49 3.54 0.23 -1.02
C ALA A 49 4.75 0.87 -0.33
N ALA A 50 5.58 0.08 0.36
CA ALA A 50 6.80 0.57 0.98
C ALA A 50 7.80 1.09 -0.08
N ALA A 51 8.06 0.31 -1.13
CA ALA A 51 8.93 0.71 -2.23
C ALA A 51 8.39 1.95 -2.99
N PHE A 52 7.07 2.04 -3.13
CA PHE A 52 6.42 3.18 -3.77
C PHE A 52 6.64 4.46 -2.96
N ILE A 53 6.42 4.42 -1.65
CA ILE A 53 6.66 5.55 -0.76
C ILE A 53 8.14 5.94 -0.76
N ASP A 54 9.04 4.96 -0.69
CA ASP A 54 10.49 5.19 -0.71
C ASP A 54 10.92 5.91 -2.00
N SER A 55 10.41 5.46 -3.15
CA SER A 55 10.65 6.10 -4.45
C SER A 55 10.24 7.57 -4.49
N TYR A 56 9.11 7.95 -3.86
CA TYR A 56 8.72 9.37 -3.73
C TYR A 56 9.74 10.17 -2.94
N HIS A 57 10.21 9.63 -1.80
CA HIS A 57 11.25 10.30 -1.00
C HIS A 57 12.57 10.41 -1.75
N GLU A 58 12.97 9.37 -2.49
CA GLU A 58 14.22 9.37 -3.28
C GLU A 58 14.19 10.41 -4.41
N HIS A 59 13.04 10.58 -5.07
CA HIS A 59 12.88 11.57 -6.13
C HIS A 59 12.57 12.98 -5.62
N GLY A 60 12.31 13.15 -4.32
CA GLY A 60 11.90 14.41 -3.72
C GLY A 60 10.47 14.83 -4.11
N ASP A 61 9.64 13.88 -4.50
CA ASP A 61 8.24 14.11 -4.90
C ASP A 61 7.32 14.08 -3.67
N GLU A 62 6.24 14.86 -3.71
CA GLU A 62 5.30 14.93 -2.58
C GLU A 62 4.36 13.73 -2.59
N LEU A 63 4.32 13.00 -1.48
CA LEU A 63 3.35 11.92 -1.30
C LEU A 63 1.93 12.44 -1.44
N PRO A 64 1.02 11.66 -2.04
CA PRO A 64 -0.37 12.06 -2.19
C PRO A 64 -1.01 12.33 -0.81
N PRO A 65 -1.93 13.31 -0.71
CA PRO A 65 -2.49 13.76 0.57
C PRO A 65 -3.20 12.64 1.34
N ALA A 66 -3.78 11.66 0.63
CA ALA A 66 -4.39 10.48 1.25
C ALA A 66 -3.39 9.61 2.02
N VAL A 67 -2.14 9.52 1.55
CA VAL A 67 -1.06 8.79 2.24
C VAL A 67 -0.55 9.60 3.43
N LEU A 68 -0.38 10.91 3.25
CA LEU A 68 0.04 11.82 4.32
C LEU A 68 -0.96 11.86 5.48
N ALA A 69 -2.28 11.79 5.19
CA ALA A 69 -3.31 11.70 6.22
C ALA A 69 -3.19 10.43 7.08
N GLY A 70 -2.62 9.35 6.53
CA GLY A 70 -2.31 8.11 7.23
C GLY A 70 -0.93 8.09 7.89
N ALA A 71 -0.14 9.17 7.80
CA ALA A 71 1.17 9.23 8.42
C ALA A 71 1.03 9.21 9.94
N VAL A 72 1.59 8.19 10.57
CA VAL A 72 1.69 8.05 12.02
C VAL A 72 3.04 8.61 12.43
N GLU A 73 3.04 9.78 13.05
CA GLU A 73 4.25 10.28 13.71
C GLU A 73 4.59 9.36 14.89
N PRO A 74 5.88 9.03 15.12
CA PRO A 74 6.24 8.37 16.37
C PRO A 74 5.87 9.34 17.49
N PHE A 75 4.94 8.94 18.37
CA PHE A 75 4.57 9.68 19.56
C PHE A 75 5.85 10.20 20.25
N ALA A 76 6.10 11.51 20.16
CA ALA A 76 6.98 12.18 21.08
C ALA A 76 6.29 12.08 22.44
N SER A 77 6.76 11.16 23.28
CA SER A 77 6.40 11.16 24.69
C SER A 77 7.13 12.36 25.30
N ASP A 78 6.37 13.42 25.61
CA ASP A 78 6.78 14.48 26.54
C ASP A 78 6.61 13.96 27.98
#